data_AF-A0A061S5E3-F1
#
_entry.id   AF-A0A061S5E3-F1
#
_cell.length_a   1.000
_cell.length_b   1.000
_cell.length_c   1.000
_cell.angle_alpha   90.00
_cell.angle_beta   90.00
_cell.angle_gamma   90.00
#
_symmetry.space_group_name_H-M   'P 1'
#
loop_
_entity.id
_entity.type
_entity.pdbx_description
1 polymer ?
#
loop_
_entity_poly.entity_id
_entity_poly.type
_entity_poly.pdbx_seq_one_letter_code
_entity_poly.pdbx_strand_id
1 'polypeptide(L)'
;AHEMQSVTQQLLCKYDYEGGDGGAPVCVSALLAHLLFMVINGRMEHATALCDTFGTRAFVAAALAADVPQEFIDDMAAKMPAEPPIPKGAKVFDLMKVWRLDSGDYREIAKDVLFAWEKRCMQAREQGLPQLPRPRIMNSNLESVDEVLEMMSLEEELRPIALGFGTLMDGFVPFHVGSGSGAANGALENPS
;
A
#
# COMPACT_ATOMS: atom_id res chain seq x y z
N ALA A 1 14.28 -0.32 10.11
CA ALA A 1 13.83 -0.70 8.76
C ALA A 1 14.51 0.15 7.68
N HIS A 2 14.48 1.48 7.78
CA HIS A 2 15.14 2.42 6.86
C HIS A 2 16.62 2.14 6.59
N GLU A 3 17.42 1.81 7.62
CA GLU A 3 18.86 1.56 7.45
C GLU A 3 19.17 0.25 6.73
N MET A 4 18.42 -0.82 7.01
CA MET A 4 18.55 -2.09 6.29
C MET A 4 18.07 -1.98 4.84
N GLN A 5 17.00 -1.21 4.60
CA GLN A 5 16.57 -0.87 3.25
C GLN A 5 17.67 -0.13 2.50
N SER A 6 18.31 0.89 3.10
CA SER A 6 19.42 1.64 2.49
C SER A 6 20.63 0.76 2.08
N VAL A 7 20.97 -0.26 2.87
CA VAL A 7 22.05 -1.21 2.53
C VAL A 7 21.66 -2.14 1.38
N THR A 8 20.45 -2.70 1.40
CA THR A 8 19.92 -3.48 0.28
C THR A 8 19.77 -2.62 -0.99
N GLN A 9 19.46 -1.33 -0.84
CA GLN A 9 19.35 -0.33 -1.89
C GLN A 9 20.71 -0.01 -2.53
N GLN A 10 21.79 0.11 -1.76
CA GLN A 10 23.15 0.28 -2.30
C GLN A 10 23.66 -0.98 -3.02
N LEU A 11 23.25 -2.16 -2.58
CA LEU A 11 23.64 -3.42 -3.21
C LEU A 11 22.89 -3.68 -4.52
N LEU A 12 21.63 -3.23 -4.61
CA LEU A 12 20.75 -3.48 -5.76
C LEU A 12 20.63 -2.29 -6.72
N CYS A 13 21.15 -1.10 -6.40
CA CYS A 13 20.99 0.10 -7.22
C CYS A 13 21.49 -0.07 -8.67
N LYS A 14 22.56 -0.84 -8.89
CA LYS A 14 23.06 -1.10 -10.25
C LYS A 14 22.05 -1.87 -11.11
N TYR A 15 21.33 -2.82 -10.52
CA TYR A 15 20.27 -3.57 -11.20
C TYR A 15 19.03 -2.69 -11.48
N ASP A 16 18.72 -1.77 -10.56
CA ASP A 16 17.62 -0.81 -10.73
C ASP A 16 17.93 0.28 -11.78
N TYR A 17 19.19 0.65 -12.00
CA TYR A 17 19.58 1.62 -13.05
C TYR A 17 19.73 1.00 -14.43
N GLU A 18 20.24 -0.24 -14.53
CA GLU A 18 20.48 -0.90 -15.82
C GLU A 18 19.21 -1.46 -16.49
N GLY A 19 18.14 -1.74 -15.72
CA GLY A 19 16.86 -2.19 -16.28
C GLY A 19 15.83 -1.08 -16.52
N GLY A 20 16.13 0.17 -16.14
CA GLY A 20 15.23 1.31 -16.26
C GLY A 20 15.37 1.99 -17.61
N ASP A 21 14.54 1.62 -18.59
CA ASP A 21 14.48 2.34 -19.87
C ASP A 21 13.98 3.78 -19.61
N GLY A 22 14.88 4.77 -19.67
CA GLY A 22 14.57 6.19 -19.45
C GLY A 22 15.05 6.82 -18.14
N GLY A 23 15.92 6.17 -17.36
CA GLY A 23 16.61 6.81 -16.22
C GLY A 23 15.84 6.86 -14.90
N ALA A 24 14.77 6.08 -14.75
CA ALA A 24 14.09 5.85 -13.48
C ALA A 24 14.45 4.45 -12.92
N PRO A 25 14.60 4.28 -11.60
CA PRO A 25 14.94 2.99 -11.01
C PRO A 25 13.81 1.96 -11.22
N VAL A 26 14.17 0.71 -11.54
CA VAL A 26 13.22 -0.41 -11.78
C VAL A 26 12.39 -0.77 -10.54
N CYS A 27 12.72 -0.22 -9.36
CA CYS A 27 12.02 -0.43 -8.09
C CYS A 27 11.98 -1.91 -7.64
N VAL A 28 12.82 -2.79 -8.19
CA VAL A 28 12.82 -4.23 -7.88
C VAL A 28 13.15 -4.47 -6.42
N SER A 29 14.16 -3.74 -5.92
CA SER A 29 14.59 -3.78 -4.53
C SER A 29 13.45 -3.42 -3.57
N ALA A 30 12.65 -2.41 -3.93
CA ALA A 30 11.48 -1.99 -3.15
C ALA A 30 10.38 -3.06 -3.17
N LEU A 31 10.05 -3.63 -4.33
CA LEU A 31 9.06 -4.72 -4.43
C LEU A 31 9.49 -5.94 -3.63
N LEU A 32 10.74 -6.38 -3.76
CA LEU A 32 11.29 -7.50 -3.01
C LEU A 32 11.23 -7.27 -1.50
N ALA A 33 11.56 -6.06 -1.03
CA ALA A 33 11.45 -5.72 0.38
C ALA A 33 10.00 -5.90 0.88
N HIS A 34 9.00 -5.43 0.13
CA HIS A 34 7.59 -5.61 0.51
C HIS A 34 7.19 -7.09 0.56
N LEU A 35 7.59 -7.90 -0.43
CA LEU A 35 7.34 -9.34 -0.42
C LEU A 35 7.97 -10.00 0.81
N LEU A 36 9.25 -9.74 1.09
CA LEU A 36 9.93 -10.30 2.26
C LEU A 36 9.25 -9.90 3.57
N PHE A 37 8.84 -8.64 3.70
CA PHE A 37 8.09 -8.18 4.87
C PHE A 37 6.75 -8.92 5.02
N MET A 38 6.02 -9.18 3.94
CA MET A 38 4.79 -9.97 3.99
C MET A 38 5.05 -11.42 4.42
N VAL A 39 6.08 -12.07 3.88
CA VAL A 39 6.46 -13.45 4.25
C VAL A 39 6.87 -13.57 5.72
N ILE A 40 7.54 -12.56 6.26
CA ILE A 40 8.00 -12.56 7.66
C ILE A 40 6.84 -12.29 8.62
N ASN A 41 5.95 -11.35 8.29
CA ASN A 41 4.89 -10.93 9.20
C ASN A 41 3.60 -11.76 9.09
N GLY A 42 3.40 -12.49 7.98
CA GLY A 42 2.28 -13.41 7.82
C GLY A 42 0.91 -12.73 7.91
N ARG A 43 0.74 -11.55 7.29
CA ARG A 43 -0.54 -10.83 7.24
C ARG A 43 -0.82 -10.26 5.86
N MET A 44 -1.57 -10.99 5.04
CA MET A 44 -1.99 -10.52 3.72
C MET A 44 -3.19 -9.57 3.80
N GLU A 45 -4.04 -9.69 4.80
CA GLU A 45 -5.16 -8.76 5.08
C GLU A 45 -4.77 -7.27 5.15
N HIS A 46 -3.52 -6.99 5.54
CA HIS A 46 -2.99 -5.64 5.71
C HIS A 46 -1.73 -5.37 4.88
N ALA A 47 -1.53 -6.12 3.79
CA ALA A 47 -0.44 -5.88 2.85
C ALA A 47 -0.44 -4.41 2.39
N THR A 48 0.50 -3.64 2.95
CA THR A 48 0.59 -2.19 2.81
C THR A 48 1.79 -1.84 1.95
N ALA A 49 1.56 -1.13 0.86
CA ALA A 49 2.60 -0.57 0.01
C ALA A 49 3.05 0.80 0.54
N LEU A 50 4.35 0.95 0.79
CA LEU A 50 5.06 2.22 0.89
C LEU A 50 5.74 2.47 -0.45
N CYS A 51 5.11 3.32 -1.26
CA CYS A 51 5.34 3.34 -2.71
C CYS A 51 6.28 4.45 -3.19
N ASP A 52 6.69 5.35 -2.31
CA ASP A 52 7.33 6.62 -2.68
C ASP A 52 8.86 6.62 -2.51
N THR A 53 9.48 5.53 -2.04
CA THR A 53 10.94 5.37 -1.92
C THR A 53 11.72 5.83 -3.16
N PHE A 54 11.14 5.60 -4.35
CA PHE A 54 11.68 6.05 -5.63
C PHE A 54 10.62 6.76 -6.50
N GLY A 55 9.56 7.25 -5.85
CA GLY A 55 8.39 7.83 -6.49
C GLY A 55 7.29 6.81 -6.75
N THR A 56 6.06 7.18 -6.35
CA THR A 56 4.88 6.32 -6.42
C THR A 56 4.58 5.80 -7.82
N ARG A 57 4.71 6.65 -8.84
CA ARG A 57 4.43 6.25 -10.23
C ARG A 57 5.35 5.13 -10.72
N ALA A 58 6.63 5.19 -10.38
CA ALA A 58 7.61 4.17 -10.75
C ALA A 58 7.30 2.85 -10.02
N PHE A 59 6.99 2.92 -8.71
CA PHE A 59 6.61 1.75 -7.93
C PHE A 59 5.33 1.09 -8.47
N VAL A 60 4.29 1.87 -8.76
CA VAL A 60 3.02 1.36 -9.33
C VAL A 60 3.27 0.68 -10.67
N ALA A 61 4.05 1.30 -11.56
CA ALA A 61 4.38 0.70 -12.85
C ALA A 61 5.15 -0.61 -12.69
N ALA A 62 6.15 -0.65 -11.80
CA ALA A 62 6.92 -1.85 -11.51
C ALA A 62 6.04 -2.97 -10.91
N ALA A 63 5.16 -2.64 -9.96
CA ALA A 63 4.26 -3.58 -9.33
C ALA A 63 3.24 -4.19 -10.31
N LEU A 64 2.79 -3.41 -11.31
CA LEU A 64 1.90 -3.89 -12.37
C LEU A 64 2.62 -4.78 -13.38
N ALA A 65 3.91 -4.54 -13.63
CA ALA A 65 4.71 -5.34 -14.54
C ALA A 65 5.12 -6.68 -13.91
N ALA A 66 5.54 -6.65 -12.65
CA ALA A 66 6.12 -7.80 -11.94
C ALA A 66 5.06 -8.85 -11.61
N ASP A 67 5.27 -10.08 -12.08
CA ASP A 67 4.55 -11.25 -11.59
C ASP A 67 4.94 -11.56 -10.14
N VAL A 68 4.01 -12.13 -9.38
CA VAL A 68 4.33 -12.67 -8.05
C VAL A 68 5.24 -13.90 -8.22
N PRO A 69 6.43 -13.93 -7.59
CA PRO A 69 7.34 -15.07 -7.68
C PRO A 69 6.69 -16.36 -7.16
N GLN A 70 6.96 -17.49 -7.83
CA GLN A 70 6.39 -18.78 -7.42
C GLN A 70 6.84 -19.19 -6.01
N GLU A 71 8.10 -18.91 -5.67
CA GLU A 71 8.66 -19.17 -4.35
C GLU A 71 7.91 -18.41 -3.26
N PHE A 72 7.50 -17.16 -3.53
CA PHE A 72 6.67 -16.39 -2.61
C PHE A 72 5.28 -17.02 -2.46
N ILE A 73 4.66 -17.47 -3.56
CA ILE A 73 3.35 -18.14 -3.52
C ILE A 73 3.43 -19.40 -2.64
N ASP A 74 4.47 -20.20 -2.81
CA ASP A 74 4.67 -21.45 -2.07
C ASP A 74 4.92 -21.17 -0.58
N ASP A 75 5.77 -20.19 -0.25
CA ASP A 75 6.04 -19.77 1.13
C ASP A 75 4.77 -19.29 1.83
N MET A 76 3.93 -18.52 1.14
CA MET A 76 2.70 -17.98 1.69
C MET A 76 1.63 -19.06 1.87
N ALA A 77 1.51 -20.00 0.94
CA ALA A 77 0.63 -21.15 1.08
C ALA A 77 1.04 -22.05 2.27
N ALA A 78 2.35 -22.22 2.50
CA ALA A 78 2.86 -22.99 3.62
C ALA A 78 2.66 -22.28 4.99
N LYS A 79 2.91 -20.97 5.04
CA LYS A 79 2.83 -20.19 6.29
C LYS A 79 1.42 -19.76 6.66
N MET A 80 0.55 -19.54 5.67
CA MET A 80 -0.81 -19.02 5.84
C MET A 80 -1.85 -19.83 5.06
N PRO A 81 -2.08 -21.09 5.44
CA PRO A 81 -3.04 -21.96 4.74
C PRO A 81 -4.50 -21.50 4.85
N ALA A 82 -4.81 -20.57 5.77
CA ALA A 82 -6.15 -20.01 5.95
C ALA A 82 -6.43 -18.80 5.04
N GLU A 83 -5.40 -18.18 4.46
CA GLU A 83 -5.56 -17.08 3.51
C GLU A 83 -5.95 -17.61 2.11
N PRO A 84 -6.70 -16.84 1.31
CA PRO A 84 -7.00 -17.23 -0.07
C PRO A 84 -5.70 -17.44 -0.87
N PRO A 85 -5.64 -18.48 -1.72
CA PRO A 85 -4.46 -18.74 -2.52
C PRO A 85 -4.22 -17.60 -3.52
N ILE A 86 -2.95 -17.24 -3.70
CA ILE A 86 -2.55 -16.26 -4.71
C ILE A 86 -2.70 -16.92 -6.09
N PRO A 87 -3.51 -16.37 -7.00
CA PRO A 87 -3.74 -17.00 -8.30
C PRO A 87 -2.48 -16.90 -9.17
N LYS A 88 -2.26 -17.94 -9.99
CA LYS A 88 -1.19 -17.93 -10.99
C LYS A 88 -1.39 -16.76 -11.97
N GLY A 89 -0.33 -16.00 -12.22
CA GLY A 89 -0.39 -14.79 -13.05
C GLY A 89 -0.85 -13.54 -12.29
N ALA A 90 -0.97 -13.61 -10.96
CA ALA A 90 -1.07 -12.42 -10.13
C ALA A 90 0.15 -11.52 -10.32
N LYS A 91 -0.09 -10.21 -10.30
CA LYS A 91 0.94 -9.19 -10.24
C LYS A 91 1.25 -8.83 -8.79
N VAL A 92 2.45 -8.32 -8.52
CA VAL A 92 2.79 -7.84 -7.17
C VAL A 92 1.81 -6.73 -6.73
N PHE A 93 1.32 -5.93 -7.67
CA PHE A 93 0.24 -4.96 -7.43
C PHE A 93 -1.01 -5.57 -6.78
N ASP A 94 -1.40 -6.77 -7.22
CA ASP A 94 -2.63 -7.45 -6.76
C ASP A 94 -2.58 -7.83 -5.28
N LEU A 95 -1.37 -7.94 -4.73
CA LEU A 95 -1.14 -8.28 -3.33
C LEU A 95 -1.37 -7.09 -2.40
N MET A 96 -1.23 -5.85 -2.89
CA MET A 96 -1.24 -4.64 -2.07
C MET A 96 -2.68 -4.17 -1.81
N LYS A 97 -3.16 -4.38 -0.59
CA LYS A 97 -4.53 -4.00 -0.18
C LYS A 97 -4.61 -2.56 0.34
N VAL A 98 -3.50 -2.05 0.84
CA VAL A 98 -3.39 -0.72 1.43
C VAL A 98 -2.24 0.04 0.78
N TRP A 99 -2.44 1.30 0.47
CA TRP A 99 -1.44 2.17 -0.15
C TRP A 99 -1.18 3.36 0.77
N ARG A 100 -0.01 3.38 1.40
CA ARG A 100 0.43 4.48 2.27
C ARG A 100 1.13 5.52 1.40
N LEU A 101 0.54 6.71 1.36
CA LEU A 101 1.08 7.87 0.66
C LEU A 101 1.76 8.78 1.69
N ASP A 102 3.09 8.86 1.59
CA ASP A 102 3.95 9.50 2.59
C ASP A 102 4.73 10.71 2.04
N SER A 103 4.56 11.03 0.75
CA SER A 103 5.13 12.21 0.11
C SER A 103 4.36 12.60 -1.15
N GLY A 104 4.57 13.85 -1.60
CA GLY A 104 3.96 14.40 -2.81
C GLY A 104 2.51 14.87 -2.63
N ASP A 105 1.87 15.27 -3.74
CA ASP A 105 0.46 15.66 -3.73
C ASP A 105 -0.42 14.42 -3.53
N TYR A 106 -1.05 14.34 -2.36
CA TYR A 106 -1.91 13.21 -1.99
C TYR A 106 -3.00 12.95 -3.03
N ARG A 107 -3.69 14.00 -3.50
CA ARG A 107 -4.85 13.86 -4.39
C ARG A 107 -4.44 13.34 -5.75
N GLU A 108 -3.33 13.84 -6.30
CA GLU A 108 -2.80 13.36 -7.57
C GLU A 108 -2.34 11.90 -7.46
N ILE A 109 -1.59 11.57 -6.42
CA ILE A 109 -1.04 10.23 -6.25
C ILE A 109 -2.15 9.21 -5.95
N ALA A 110 -3.14 9.55 -5.13
CA ALA A 110 -4.29 8.70 -4.85
C ALA A 110 -5.08 8.38 -6.13
N LYS A 111 -5.29 9.38 -7.00
CA LYS A 111 -5.91 9.17 -8.32
C LYS A 111 -5.08 8.25 -9.20
N ASP A 112 -3.76 8.41 -9.22
CA ASP A 112 -2.88 7.54 -10.01
C ASP A 112 -2.96 6.07 -9.56
N VAL A 113 -3.00 5.82 -8.25
CA VAL A 113 -3.16 4.46 -7.69
C VAL A 113 -4.52 3.87 -8.04
N LEU A 114 -5.60 4.63 -7.90
CA LEU A 114 -6.96 4.16 -8.23
C LEU A 114 -7.10 3.86 -9.71
N PHE A 115 -6.59 4.73 -10.57
CA PHE A 115 -6.60 4.52 -12.01
C PHE A 115 -5.78 3.29 -12.43
N ALA A 116 -4.64 3.06 -11.80
CA ALA A 116 -3.85 1.84 -11.99
C ALA A 116 -4.65 0.58 -11.58
N TRP A 117 -5.36 0.64 -10.46
CA TRP A 117 -6.24 -0.44 -10.01
C TRP A 117 -7.37 -0.72 -11.01
N GLU A 118 -8.08 0.30 -11.50
CA GLU A 118 -9.15 0.14 -12.49
C GLU A 118 -8.63 -0.54 -13.76
N LYS A 119 -7.48 -0.08 -14.28
CA LYS A 119 -6.81 -0.70 -15.42
C LYS A 119 -6.47 -2.15 -15.17
N ARG A 120 -5.91 -2.45 -13.99
CA ARG A 120 -5.56 -3.81 -13.61
C ARG A 120 -6.79 -4.70 -13.50
N CYS A 121 -7.91 -4.20 -12.98
CA CYS A 121 -9.17 -4.95 -12.93
C CYS A 121 -9.68 -5.34 -14.32
N MET A 122 -9.58 -4.45 -15.31
CA MET A 122 -9.93 -4.78 -16.69
C MET A 122 -9.05 -5.90 -17.25
N GLN A 123 -7.73 -5.80 -17.07
CA GLN A 123 -6.78 -6.83 -17.51
C GLN A 123 -6.99 -8.17 -16.79
N ALA A 124 -7.24 -8.14 -15.47
CA ALA A 124 -7.48 -9.33 -14.67
C ALA A 124 -8.73 -10.07 -15.17
N ARG A 125 -9.78 -9.33 -15.52
CA ARG A 125 -11.01 -9.90 -16.09
C ARG A 125 -10.76 -10.60 -17.43
N GLU A 126 -9.97 -10.01 -18.31
CA GLU A 126 -9.59 -10.62 -19.60
C GLU A 126 -8.79 -11.93 -19.41
N GLN A 127 -8.02 -12.00 -18.32
CA GLN A 127 -7.22 -13.18 -17.93
C GLN A 127 -8.02 -14.21 -17.12
N GLY A 128 -9.30 -13.96 -16.83
CA GLY A 128 -10.12 -14.84 -15.99
C GLY A 128 -9.72 -14.87 -14.52
N LEU A 129 -8.99 -13.86 -14.04
CA LEU A 129 -8.57 -13.73 -12.65
C LEU A 129 -9.71 -13.13 -11.78
N PRO A 130 -9.70 -13.37 -10.46
CA PRO A 130 -10.65 -12.75 -9.54
C PRO A 130 -10.59 -11.23 -9.60
N GLN A 131 -11.74 -10.60 -9.35
CA GLN A 131 -11.78 -9.14 -9.22
C GLN A 131 -10.98 -8.70 -7.99
N LEU A 132 -10.09 -7.74 -8.20
CA LEU A 132 -9.31 -7.15 -7.11
C LEU A 132 -10.20 -6.25 -6.25
N PRO A 133 -10.08 -6.31 -4.91
CA PRO A 133 -10.73 -5.34 -4.03
C PRO A 133 -10.19 -3.93 -4.31
N ARG A 134 -11.04 -2.92 -4.10
CA ARG A 134 -10.61 -1.52 -4.21
C ARG A 134 -9.48 -1.26 -3.19
N PRO A 135 -8.36 -0.64 -3.61
CA PRO A 135 -7.27 -0.34 -2.70
C PRO A 135 -7.72 0.68 -1.65
N ARG A 136 -7.30 0.46 -0.41
CA ARG A 136 -7.50 1.41 0.69
C ARG A 136 -6.31 2.36 0.73
N ILE A 137 -6.55 3.65 0.81
CA ILE A 137 -5.46 4.65 0.79
C ILE A 137 -5.26 5.20 2.20
N MET A 138 -4.01 5.37 2.63
CA MET A 138 -3.64 6.05 3.85
C MET A 138 -2.82 7.30 3.50
N ASN A 139 -2.98 8.37 4.28
CA ASN A 139 -2.08 9.52 4.24
C ASN A 139 -1.32 9.57 5.57
N SER A 140 0.00 9.61 5.54
CA SER A 140 0.83 9.63 6.74
C SER A 140 1.73 10.85 6.88
N ASN A 141 1.61 11.80 5.95
CA ASN A 141 2.45 12.99 5.89
C ASN A 141 1.61 14.26 6.09
N LEU A 142 0.92 14.33 7.23
CA LEU A 142 0.10 15.48 7.63
C LEU A 142 0.75 16.22 8.79
N GLU A 143 0.84 17.53 8.65
CA GLU A 143 1.50 18.43 9.60
C GLU A 143 0.52 19.21 10.46
N SER A 144 -0.76 19.31 10.06
CA SER A 144 -1.76 20.12 10.76
C SER A 144 -3.15 19.49 10.84
N VAL A 145 -3.95 19.96 11.79
CA VAL A 145 -5.38 19.59 11.91
C VAL A 145 -6.18 20.10 10.71
N ASP A 146 -5.79 21.24 10.13
CA ASP A 146 -6.45 21.80 8.94
C ASP A 146 -6.27 20.86 7.74
N GLU A 147 -5.07 20.31 7.54
CA GLU A 147 -4.83 19.30 6.50
C GLU A 147 -5.64 18.02 6.74
N VAL A 148 -5.81 17.59 8.00
CA VAL A 148 -6.69 16.47 8.35
C VAL A 148 -8.14 16.77 7.93
N LEU A 149 -8.65 17.97 8.21
CA LEU A 149 -10.00 18.38 7.81
C LEU A 149 -10.14 18.44 6.29
N GLU A 150 -9.13 18.94 5.59
CA GLU A 150 -9.07 18.94 4.13
C GLU A 150 -9.13 17.50 3.58
N MET A 151 -8.35 16.57 4.12
CA MET A 151 -8.39 15.16 3.72
C MET A 151 -9.75 14.52 3.96
N MET A 152 -10.41 14.84 5.08
CA MET A 152 -11.75 14.34 5.39
C MET A 152 -12.83 14.93 4.47
N SER A 153 -12.62 16.14 3.95
CA SER A 153 -13.53 16.79 2.99
C SER A 153 -13.45 16.22 1.57
N LEU A 154 -12.47 15.36 1.27
CA LEU A 154 -12.33 14.73 -0.04
C LEU A 154 -13.54 13.85 -0.40
N GLU A 155 -13.70 13.64 -1.70
CA GLU A 155 -14.59 12.63 -2.26
C GLU A 155 -14.33 11.29 -1.59
N GLU A 156 -15.39 10.52 -1.29
CA GLU A 156 -15.30 9.25 -0.56
C GLU A 156 -14.25 8.30 -1.15
N GLU A 157 -14.17 8.32 -2.48
CA GLU A 157 -13.24 7.57 -3.30
C GLU A 157 -11.75 7.85 -3.04
N LEU A 158 -11.44 9.09 -2.69
CA LEU A 158 -10.10 9.60 -2.42
C LEU A 158 -9.86 9.81 -0.93
N ARG A 159 -10.86 9.60 -0.08
CA ARG A 159 -10.71 9.85 1.36
C ARG A 159 -9.80 8.78 1.97
N PRO A 160 -8.74 9.17 2.71
CA PRO A 160 -7.91 8.20 3.41
C PRO A 160 -8.73 7.38 4.42
N ILE A 161 -8.48 6.07 4.49
CA ILE A 161 -9.03 5.19 5.53
C ILE A 161 -8.33 5.37 6.88
N ALA A 162 -7.13 5.96 6.85
CA ALA A 162 -6.35 6.30 8.02
C ALA A 162 -5.49 7.52 7.71
N LEU A 163 -5.36 8.38 8.72
CA LEU A 163 -4.57 9.60 8.70
C LEU A 163 -3.45 9.46 9.73
N GLY A 164 -2.25 9.78 9.31
CA GLY A 164 -1.09 9.89 10.16
C GLY A 164 -0.77 11.33 10.45
N PHE A 165 -0.70 11.66 11.73
CA PHE A 165 -0.47 13.01 12.19
C PHE A 165 0.79 13.07 13.06
N GLY A 166 1.74 13.91 12.66
CA GLY A 166 3.00 14.13 13.38
C GLY A 166 4.11 13.10 13.10
N THR A 167 5.18 13.13 13.90
CA THR A 167 6.41 12.32 13.73
C THR A 167 6.29 10.84 14.16
N LEU A 168 5.10 10.38 14.53
CA LEU A 168 4.85 9.10 15.21
C LEU A 168 3.90 8.17 14.42
N MET A 169 4.10 8.05 13.10
CA MET A 169 3.35 7.09 12.27
C MET A 169 3.92 5.67 12.28
N ASP A 170 4.30 5.18 13.46
CA ASP A 170 4.44 3.75 13.73
C ASP A 170 3.24 3.30 14.59
N GLY A 171 2.16 2.85 13.94
CA GLY A 171 1.15 2.01 14.62
C GLY A 171 -0.27 2.54 14.83
N PHE A 172 -0.77 3.50 14.04
CA PHE A 172 -2.20 3.87 14.14
C PHE A 172 -3.14 2.83 13.50
N VAL A 173 -4.20 2.50 14.24
CA VAL A 173 -5.34 1.65 13.83
C VAL A 173 -6.35 2.49 13.03
N PRO A 174 -7.02 1.96 11.99
CA PRO A 174 -7.94 2.72 11.14
C PRO A 174 -9.05 3.45 11.91
N PHE A 175 -9.28 4.71 11.54
CA PHE A 175 -10.36 5.53 12.07
C PHE A 175 -11.71 5.01 11.55
N HIS A 176 -12.50 4.41 12.44
CA HIS A 176 -13.90 4.10 12.12
C HIS A 176 -14.71 5.37 12.30
N VAL A 177 -15.05 6.04 11.20
CA VAL A 177 -16.08 7.08 11.21
C VAL A 177 -17.42 6.36 11.36
N GLY A 178 -17.87 6.20 12.60
CA GLY A 178 -19.23 5.77 12.87
C GLY A 178 -20.19 6.76 12.20
N SER A 179 -21.04 6.27 11.30
CA SER A 179 -22.15 7.04 10.76
C SER A 179 -23.02 7.51 11.92
N GLY A 180 -22.82 8.75 12.35
CA GLY A 180 -23.51 9.30 13.50
C GLY A 180 -25.01 9.38 13.24
N SER A 181 -25.80 8.53 13.90
CA SER A 181 -27.08 8.95 14.43
C SER A 181 -26.84 9.44 15.84
N GLY A 182 -27.00 10.74 16.06
CA GLY A 182 -26.67 11.39 17.31
C GLY A 182 -27.35 10.77 18.54
N ALA A 183 -26.59 10.70 19.62
CA ALA A 183 -27.09 10.96 20.95
C ALA A 183 -25.90 11.41 21.79
N ALA A 184 -25.88 12.70 22.13
CA ALA A 184 -25.14 13.16 23.29
C ALA A 184 -25.67 12.41 24.51
N ASN A 185 -24.79 11.74 25.27
CA ASN A 185 -24.86 11.63 26.72
C ASN A 185 -23.71 10.78 27.28
N GLY A 186 -22.86 11.42 28.09
CA GLY A 186 -22.55 10.90 29.42
C GLY A 186 -21.33 9.98 29.59
N ALA A 187 -20.45 10.46 30.47
CA ALA A 187 -19.53 9.71 31.34
C ALA A 187 -18.20 9.21 30.76
N LEU A 188 -17.16 10.01 31.04
CA LEU A 188 -15.80 9.54 31.28
C LEU A 188 -15.79 8.72 32.57
N GLU A 189 -15.48 7.42 32.50
CA GLU A 189 -15.03 6.64 33.65
C GLU A 189 -13.53 6.34 33.51
N ASN A 190 -12.75 6.81 34.49
CA ASN A 190 -11.33 6.46 34.65
C ASN A 190 -11.21 5.03 35.20
N PRO A 191 -10.30 4.19 34.69
CA PRO A 191 -9.98 2.93 35.34
C PRO A 191 -9.05 3.16 36.53
N SER A 192 -9.28 2.37 37.58
CA SER A 192 -8.48 2.26 38.81
C SER A 192 -7.28 1.34 38.61
#